data_AF-A0A0G1QPE3-F1
#
_entry.id   AF-A0A0G1QPE3-F1
#
_cell.length_a   1.000
_cell.length_b   1.000
_cell.length_c   1.000
_cell.angle_alpha   90.00
_cell.angle_beta   90.00
_cell.angle_gamma   90.00
#
_symmetry.space_group_name_H-M   'P 1'
#
loop_
_entity.id
_entity.type
_entity.pdbx_description
1 polymer ?
#
loop_
_entity_poly.entity_id
_entity_poly.type
_entity_poly.pdbx_seq_one_letter_code
_entity_poly.pdbx_strand_id
1 'polypeptide(L)'
;MSFLKVFLFYYCLIATTILLLVSYFVLPKPQNIANVIVLAPVAIFFWIYATNPSSINASKWSIRFVIVVFILSTLGIFSYILASRYLPQAAPIVDPTLTEIRGLLEESKSNDEKFQGYVETELMDLRDEISTLQEAQTLGTSTFDIDKKLEEEEKIYGEPIGEVTIKSSTNTTVVVYEEASDTSEPVGAANYGENYPFFESRGTWYLIDGFNYSPGASGKGWIKADLVKEVSNQ
;
A
#
# COMPACT_ATOMS: atom_id res chain seq x y z
N MET A 1 42.09 -11.28 40.95
CA MET A 1 41.55 -10.46 39.83
C MET A 1 41.06 -9.15 40.44
N SER A 2 41.50 -7.98 39.96
CA SER A 2 41.07 -6.70 40.55
C SER A 2 39.54 -6.57 40.45
N PHE A 3 38.87 -6.14 41.52
CA PHE A 3 37.41 -5.98 41.61
C PHE A 3 36.82 -5.24 40.38
N LEU A 4 37.52 -4.21 39.90
CA LEU A 4 37.15 -3.45 38.71
C LEU A 4 37.04 -4.32 37.45
N LYS A 5 37.94 -5.29 37.26
CA LYS A 5 37.93 -6.18 36.08
C LYS A 5 36.73 -7.12 36.10
N VAL A 6 36.35 -7.59 37.28
CA VAL A 6 35.18 -8.46 37.47
C VAL A 6 33.90 -7.68 37.21
N PHE A 7 33.79 -6.49 37.80
CA PHE A 7 32.66 -5.59 37.57
C PHE A 7 32.50 -5.23 36.09
N LEU A 8 33.58 -4.81 35.43
CA LEU A 8 33.57 -4.44 34.01
C LEU A 8 33.14 -5.61 33.13
N PHE A 9 33.61 -6.82 33.42
CA PHE A 9 33.23 -8.02 32.68
C PHE A 9 31.72 -8.29 32.76
N TYR A 10 31.14 -8.28 33.97
CA TYR A 10 29.70 -8.51 34.14
C TYR A 10 28.85 -7.38 33.56
N TYR A 11 29.32 -6.13 33.66
CA TYR A 11 28.67 -5.00 33.01
C TYR A 11 28.64 -5.18 31.48
N CYS A 12 29.77 -5.54 30.86
CA CYS A 12 29.85 -5.79 29.43
C CYS A 12 28.96 -6.97 29.00
N LEU A 13 28.89 -8.05 29.79
CA LEU A 13 28.01 -9.18 29.55
C LEU A 13 26.54 -8.75 29.54
N ILE A 14 26.11 -8.03 30.59
CA ILE A 14 24.72 -7.56 30.70
C ILE A 14 24.40 -6.59 29.55
N ALA A 15 25.26 -5.60 29.29
CA ALA A 15 25.07 -4.64 28.22
C ALA A 15 24.94 -5.30 26.84
N THR A 16 25.81 -6.28 26.52
CA THR A 16 25.75 -6.98 25.23
C THR A 16 24.50 -7.86 25.11
N THR A 17 24.04 -8.50 26.18
CA THR A 17 22.78 -9.27 26.16
C THR A 17 21.55 -8.39 25.96
N ILE A 18 21.48 -7.23 26.60
CA ILE A 18 20.39 -6.27 26.43
C ILE A 18 20.40 -5.74 25.00
N LEU A 19 21.57 -5.35 24.48
CA LEU A 19 21.73 -4.91 23.09
C LEU A 19 21.27 -5.97 22.09
N LEU A 20 21.57 -7.24 22.33
CA LEU A 20 21.13 -8.34 21.46
C LEU A 20 19.60 -8.50 21.47
N LEU A 21 18.96 -8.41 22.64
CA LEU A 21 17.51 -8.49 22.78
C LEU A 21 16.80 -7.30 22.14
N VAL A 22 17.25 -6.07 22.43
CA VAL A 22 16.73 -4.85 21.81
C VAL A 22 16.92 -4.93 20.29
N SER A 23 18.06 -5.44 19.84
CA SER A 23 18.30 -5.63 18.42
C SER A 23 17.33 -6.60 17.78
N TYR A 24 17.00 -7.70 18.47
CA TYR A 24 16.09 -8.71 17.95
C TYR A 24 14.61 -8.28 17.98
N PHE A 25 14.18 -7.52 18.97
CA PHE A 25 12.76 -7.20 19.16
C PHE A 25 12.34 -5.81 18.66
N VAL A 26 13.24 -4.82 18.67
CA VAL A 26 12.87 -3.41 18.48
C VAL A 26 13.29 -2.87 17.12
N LEU A 27 14.41 -3.35 16.55
CA LEU A 27 14.92 -2.80 15.29
C LEU A 27 14.13 -3.31 14.05
N PRO A 28 13.94 -2.45 13.03
CA PRO A 28 13.28 -2.82 11.79
C PRO A 28 14.12 -3.83 10.99
N LYS A 29 13.44 -4.67 10.19
CA LYS A 29 14.11 -5.57 9.24
C LYS A 29 14.57 -4.74 8.02
N PRO A 30 15.78 -4.97 7.47
CA PRO A 30 16.72 -6.07 7.76
C PRO A 30 17.79 -5.76 8.81
N GLN A 31 17.85 -4.53 9.33
CA GLN A 31 18.90 -4.07 10.26
C GLN A 31 19.01 -4.94 11.52
N ASN A 32 17.88 -5.41 12.03
CA ASN A 32 17.80 -6.37 13.13
C ASN A 32 18.65 -7.63 12.89
N ILE A 33 18.53 -8.24 11.70
CA ILE A 33 19.21 -9.50 11.36
C ILE A 33 20.73 -9.28 11.32
N ALA A 34 21.18 -8.19 10.67
CA ALA A 34 22.59 -7.85 10.59
C ALA A 34 23.22 -7.67 11.99
N ASN A 35 22.52 -6.94 12.87
CA ASN A 35 23.00 -6.73 14.24
C ASN A 35 23.00 -8.01 15.08
N VAL A 36 22.00 -8.89 14.92
CA VAL A 36 21.97 -10.18 15.63
C VAL A 36 23.11 -11.08 15.18
N ILE A 37 23.42 -11.14 13.89
CA ILE A 37 24.56 -11.92 13.35
C ILE A 37 25.89 -11.44 13.96
N VAL A 38 26.05 -10.13 14.15
CA VAL A 38 27.28 -9.55 14.72
C VAL A 38 27.35 -9.72 16.24
N LEU A 39 26.24 -9.51 16.95
CA LEU A 39 26.19 -9.52 18.42
C LEU A 39 26.08 -10.93 19.02
N ALA A 40 25.45 -11.88 18.32
CA ALA A 40 25.22 -13.23 18.86
C ALA A 40 26.52 -13.98 19.20
N PRO A 41 27.55 -14.01 18.35
CA PRO A 41 28.82 -14.67 18.70
C PRO A 41 29.49 -14.04 19.93
N VAL A 42 29.41 -12.72 20.07
CA VAL A 42 30.00 -11.98 21.20
C VAL A 42 29.27 -12.28 22.50
N ALA A 43 27.93 -12.27 22.48
CA ALA A 43 27.12 -12.61 23.64
C ALA A 43 27.34 -14.06 24.07
N ILE A 44 27.36 -15.00 23.12
CA ILE A 44 27.66 -16.42 23.38
C ILE A 44 29.05 -16.58 24.00
N PHE A 45 30.07 -15.90 23.47
CA PHE A 45 31.42 -15.93 24.02
C PHE A 45 31.48 -15.44 25.47
N PHE A 46 30.82 -14.33 25.80
CA PHE A 46 30.75 -13.82 27.17
C PHE A 46 30.05 -14.79 28.13
N TRP A 47 28.97 -15.43 27.68
CA TRP A 47 28.27 -16.44 28.46
C TRP A 47 29.10 -17.70 28.69
N ILE A 48 29.82 -18.19 27.68
CA ILE A 48 30.76 -19.32 27.82
C ILE A 48 31.86 -18.97 28.84
N TYR A 49 32.42 -17.76 28.75
CA TYR A 49 33.47 -17.34 29.69
C TYR A 49 32.96 -17.14 31.12
N ALA A 50 31.75 -16.59 31.28
CA ALA A 50 31.10 -16.43 32.58
C ALA A 50 30.74 -17.78 33.22
N THR A 51 30.39 -18.78 32.42
CA THR A 51 30.03 -20.12 32.88
C THR A 51 31.23 -21.05 33.06
N ASN A 52 32.40 -20.70 32.50
CA ASN A 52 33.61 -21.51 32.63
C ASN A 52 34.05 -21.69 34.10
N PRO A 53 34.11 -22.93 34.63
CA PRO A 53 34.43 -23.19 36.03
C PRO A 53 35.91 -22.98 36.40
N SER A 54 36.82 -22.79 35.43
CA SER A 54 38.25 -22.61 35.68
C SER A 54 38.65 -21.16 36.01
N SER A 55 37.79 -20.18 35.77
CA SER A 55 38.11 -18.76 35.93
C SER A 55 37.91 -18.21 37.35
N ILE A 56 37.15 -18.90 38.21
CA ILE A 56 36.84 -18.45 39.58
C ILE A 56 36.74 -19.68 40.51
N ASN A 57 37.54 -19.70 41.57
CA ASN A 57 37.72 -20.80 42.53
C ASN A 57 36.52 -20.95 43.51
N ALA A 58 35.29 -20.96 43.00
CA ALA A 58 34.07 -21.10 43.80
C ALA A 58 33.38 -22.45 43.54
N SER A 59 32.77 -23.02 44.59
CA SER A 59 32.02 -24.28 44.52
C SER A 59 31.02 -24.23 43.37
N LYS A 60 31.21 -25.14 42.42
CA LYS A 60 30.79 -25.00 41.03
C LYS A 60 29.27 -25.15 40.91
N TRP A 61 28.67 -24.30 40.08
CA TRP A 61 27.28 -24.30 39.59
C TRP A 61 26.19 -23.57 40.38
N SER A 62 26.08 -23.67 41.71
CA SER A 62 24.84 -23.21 42.37
C SER A 62 24.62 -21.69 42.27
N ILE A 63 25.62 -20.87 42.56
CA ILE A 63 25.43 -19.41 42.59
C ILE A 63 25.29 -18.81 41.19
N ARG A 64 25.97 -19.40 40.19
CA ARG A 64 25.88 -18.96 38.79
C ARG A 64 24.51 -19.31 38.22
N PHE A 65 24.01 -20.50 38.52
CA PHE A 65 22.65 -20.90 38.17
C PHE A 65 21.62 -19.99 38.82
N VAL A 66 21.78 -19.66 40.11
CA VAL A 66 20.89 -18.73 40.83
C VAL A 66 20.91 -17.34 40.18
N ILE A 67 22.08 -16.80 39.82
CA ILE A 67 22.18 -15.50 39.15
C ILE A 67 21.54 -15.54 37.75
N VAL A 68 21.75 -16.61 36.98
CA VAL A 68 21.15 -16.76 35.64
C VAL A 68 19.63 -16.88 35.73
N VAL A 69 19.13 -17.73 36.64
CA VAL A 69 17.68 -17.87 36.90
C VAL A 69 17.10 -16.55 37.38
N PHE A 70 17.79 -15.83 38.26
CA PHE A 70 17.35 -14.51 38.72
C PHE A 70 17.27 -13.51 37.58
N ILE A 71 18.32 -13.39 36.75
CA ILE A 71 18.33 -12.47 35.60
C ILE A 71 17.23 -12.85 34.60
N LEU A 72 17.12 -14.12 34.21
CA LEU A 72 16.07 -14.59 33.29
C LEU A 72 14.66 -14.36 33.85
N SER A 73 14.47 -14.54 35.15
CA SER A 73 13.18 -14.30 35.81
C SER A 73 12.84 -12.81 35.83
N THR A 74 13.80 -11.94 36.20
CA THR A 74 13.60 -10.49 36.15
C THR A 74 13.36 -9.97 34.73
N LEU A 75 14.03 -10.56 33.74
CA LEU A 75 13.86 -10.22 32.34
C LEU A 75 12.52 -10.71 31.79
N GLY A 76 12.05 -11.89 32.23
CA GLY A 76 10.70 -12.39 31.92
C GLY A 76 9.61 -11.51 32.52
N ILE A 77 9.76 -11.07 33.77
CA ILE A 77 8.85 -10.12 34.41
C ILE A 77 8.86 -8.78 33.66
N PHE A 78 10.04 -8.26 33.32
CA PHE A 78 10.17 -7.01 32.56
C PHE A 78 9.56 -7.13 31.16
N SER A 79 9.78 -8.26 30.48
CA SER A 79 9.17 -8.56 29.17
C SER A 79 7.65 -8.70 29.27
N TYR A 80 7.13 -9.27 30.35
CA TYR A 80 5.68 -9.35 30.60
C TYR A 80 5.08 -7.97 30.87
N ILE A 81 5.77 -7.12 31.63
CA ILE A 81 5.34 -5.73 31.87
C ILE A 81 5.40 -4.94 30.56
N LEU A 82 6.42 -5.13 29.73
CA LEU A 82 6.49 -4.52 28.41
C LEU A 82 5.37 -5.02 27.50
N ALA A 83 5.14 -6.34 27.45
CA ALA A 83 4.06 -6.93 26.68
C ALA A 83 2.70 -6.40 27.12
N SER A 84 2.44 -6.34 28.42
CA SER A 84 1.16 -5.85 28.94
C SER A 84 0.93 -4.33 28.79
N ARG A 85 2.00 -3.52 28.68
CA ARG A 85 1.89 -2.06 28.51
C ARG A 85 2.03 -1.57 27.08
N TYR A 86 2.77 -2.28 26.24
CA TYR A 86 3.15 -1.83 24.89
C TYR A 86 2.74 -2.77 23.77
N LEU A 87 2.45 -4.04 24.03
CA LEU A 87 1.68 -4.81 23.06
C LEU A 87 0.22 -4.43 23.31
N PRO A 88 -0.53 -3.99 22.27
CA PRO A 88 -1.97 -3.90 22.42
C PRO A 88 -2.44 -5.26 22.91
N GLN A 89 -3.22 -5.30 24.01
CA GLN A 89 -4.05 -6.46 24.29
C GLN A 89 -4.69 -6.80 22.96
N ALA A 90 -4.48 -8.02 22.48
CA ALA A 90 -5.15 -8.49 21.28
C ALA A 90 -6.64 -8.25 21.55
N ALA A 91 -7.16 -7.17 20.97
CA ALA A 91 -8.57 -6.90 20.98
C ALA A 91 -9.21 -8.18 20.43
N PRO A 92 -10.40 -8.59 20.93
CA PRO A 92 -11.16 -9.59 20.20
C PRO A 92 -11.14 -9.16 18.73
N ILE A 93 -10.85 -10.09 17.83
CA ILE A 93 -10.87 -9.84 16.39
C ILE A 93 -12.31 -9.42 16.08
N VAL A 94 -12.55 -8.11 16.17
CA VAL A 94 -13.73 -7.41 15.72
C VAL A 94 -13.21 -6.74 14.48
N ASP A 95 -13.59 -7.27 13.32
CA ASP A 95 -13.26 -6.77 11.99
C ASP A 95 -13.24 -5.23 11.98
N PRO A 96 -12.06 -4.60 12.01
CA PRO A 96 -11.97 -3.14 12.12
C PRO A 96 -12.19 -2.47 10.76
N THR A 97 -12.36 -3.22 9.67
CA THR A 97 -12.45 -2.64 8.34
C THR A 97 -13.86 -2.17 7.98
N LEU A 98 -14.91 -2.93 8.31
CA LEU A 98 -16.21 -2.67 7.69
C LEU A 98 -16.96 -1.46 8.27
N THR A 99 -16.83 -1.21 9.58
CA THR A 99 -17.49 -0.07 10.24
C THR A 99 -16.75 1.25 9.97
N GLU A 100 -15.42 1.21 9.94
CA GLU A 100 -14.59 2.37 9.60
C GLU A 100 -14.71 2.71 8.11
N ILE A 101 -14.72 1.71 7.22
CA ILE A 101 -15.00 1.91 5.78
C ILE A 101 -16.42 2.45 5.58
N ARG A 102 -17.43 1.97 6.31
CA ARG A 102 -18.79 2.53 6.23
C ARG A 102 -18.85 3.98 6.70
N GLY A 103 -18.16 4.32 7.78
CA GLY A 103 -18.06 5.71 8.25
C GLY A 103 -17.40 6.62 7.23
N LEU A 104 -16.28 6.18 6.64
CA LEU A 104 -15.60 6.93 5.57
C LEU A 104 -16.43 7.02 4.29
N LEU A 105 -17.21 5.99 3.96
CA LEU A 105 -18.12 6.00 2.81
C LEU A 105 -19.31 6.96 3.03
N GLU A 106 -19.88 7.00 4.23
CA GLU A 106 -20.94 7.95 4.59
C GLU A 106 -20.41 9.40 4.61
N GLU A 107 -19.20 9.61 5.11
CA GLU A 107 -18.53 10.92 5.10
C GLU A 107 -18.23 11.39 3.67
N SER A 108 -17.70 10.50 2.82
CA SER A 108 -17.48 10.78 1.39
C SER A 108 -18.77 11.12 0.67
N LYS A 109 -19.82 10.31 0.88
CA LYS A 109 -21.13 10.55 0.25
C LYS A 109 -21.73 11.88 0.67
N SER A 110 -21.62 12.25 1.95
CA SER A 110 -22.09 13.55 2.44
C SER A 110 -21.30 14.72 1.84
N ASN A 111 -19.99 14.56 1.62
CA ASN A 111 -19.15 15.58 0.99
C ASN A 111 -19.44 15.72 -0.51
N ASP A 112 -19.71 14.60 -1.21
CA ASP A 112 -20.11 14.62 -2.61
C ASP A 112 -21.47 15.30 -2.81
N GLU A 113 -22.46 15.02 -1.95
CA GLU A 113 -23.76 15.70 -2.00
C GLU A 113 -23.64 17.21 -1.74
N LYS A 114 -22.77 17.62 -0.81
CA LYS A 114 -22.48 19.05 -0.56
C LYS A 114 -21.77 19.71 -1.74
N PHE A 115 -20.82 19.02 -2.36
CA PHE A 115 -20.11 19.52 -3.52
C PHE A 115 -21.04 19.64 -4.74
N GLN A 116 -21.89 18.64 -4.98
CA GLN A 116 -22.92 18.70 -6.02
C GLN A 116 -23.87 19.88 -5.79
N GLY A 117 -24.36 20.07 -4.57
CA GLY A 117 -25.22 21.22 -4.24
C GLY A 117 -24.52 22.56 -4.44
N TYR A 118 -23.23 22.66 -4.13
CA TYR A 118 -22.42 23.85 -4.39
C TYR A 118 -22.27 24.11 -5.89
N VAL A 119 -21.95 23.08 -6.68
CA VAL A 119 -21.83 23.18 -8.14
C VAL A 119 -23.16 23.52 -8.80
N GLU A 120 -24.27 22.92 -8.37
CA GLU A 120 -25.61 23.25 -8.88
C GLU A 120 -26.01 24.70 -8.57
N THR A 121 -25.65 25.19 -7.38
CA THR A 121 -25.91 26.59 -7.00
C THR A 121 -25.07 27.55 -7.84
N GLU A 122 -23.77 27.30 -7.98
CA GLU A 122 -22.89 28.12 -8.83
C GLU A 122 -23.30 28.07 -10.30
N LEU A 123 -23.77 26.91 -10.80
CA LEU A 123 -24.31 26.79 -12.16
C LEU A 123 -25.64 27.54 -12.33
N MET A 124 -26.50 27.56 -11.31
CA MET A 124 -27.72 28.37 -11.32
C MET A 124 -27.39 29.87 -11.32
N ASP A 125 -26.46 30.31 -10.47
CA ASP A 125 -26.04 31.71 -10.41
C ASP A 125 -25.40 32.14 -11.74
N LEU A 126 -24.52 31.32 -12.31
CA LEU A 126 -23.94 31.57 -13.65
C LEU A 126 -25.00 31.56 -14.75
N ARG A 127 -26.01 30.70 -14.67
CA ARG A 127 -27.12 30.65 -15.63
C ARG A 127 -27.99 31.90 -15.54
N ASP A 128 -28.27 32.37 -14.33
CA ASP A 128 -29.03 33.60 -14.12
C ASP A 128 -28.21 34.82 -14.56
N GLU A 129 -26.90 34.85 -14.29
CA GLU A 129 -25.99 35.87 -14.81
C GLU A 129 -25.91 35.85 -16.35
N ILE A 130 -25.81 34.68 -16.98
CA ILE A 130 -25.86 34.55 -18.44
C ILE A 130 -27.21 35.00 -18.99
N SER A 131 -28.33 34.68 -18.34
CA SER A 131 -29.66 35.09 -18.80
C SER A 131 -29.87 36.60 -18.72
N THR A 132 -29.37 37.24 -17.66
CA THR A 132 -29.40 38.70 -17.50
C THR A 132 -28.45 39.40 -18.47
N LEU A 133 -27.28 38.81 -18.73
CA LEU A 133 -26.37 39.28 -19.78
C LEU A 133 -26.95 39.09 -21.19
N GLN A 134 -27.66 38.00 -21.44
CA GLN A 134 -28.31 37.71 -22.73
C GLN A 134 -29.48 38.67 -22.98
N GLU A 135 -30.30 38.98 -21.97
CA GLU A 135 -31.30 40.05 -22.05
C GLU A 135 -30.63 41.42 -22.31
N ALA A 136 -29.51 41.72 -21.66
CA ALA A 136 -28.73 42.92 -21.96
C ALA A 136 -28.11 42.91 -23.38
N GLN A 137 -27.82 41.74 -23.95
CA GLN A 137 -27.26 41.55 -25.30
C GLN A 137 -28.32 41.52 -26.41
N THR A 138 -29.62 41.40 -26.10
CA THR A 138 -30.70 41.56 -27.10
C THR A 138 -30.82 42.96 -27.68
N LEU A 139 -30.00 43.93 -27.23
CA LEU A 139 -29.82 45.22 -27.90
C LEU A 139 -28.65 45.28 -28.91
N GLY A 140 -27.96 44.16 -29.19
CA GLY A 140 -26.85 44.19 -30.14
C GLY A 140 -26.30 42.84 -30.57
N THR A 141 -26.87 42.30 -31.66
CA THR A 141 -26.21 41.53 -32.72
C THR A 141 -25.54 40.17 -32.41
N SER A 142 -26.03 39.18 -33.17
CA SER A 142 -25.45 37.86 -33.55
C SER A 142 -25.30 36.77 -32.48
N THR A 143 -26.25 35.83 -32.51
CA THR A 143 -26.19 34.47 -31.96
C THR A 143 -24.98 33.70 -32.51
N PHE A 144 -24.08 33.28 -31.61
CA PHE A 144 -23.00 32.35 -31.91
C PHE A 144 -23.45 30.93 -31.51
N ASP A 145 -23.49 30.01 -32.48
CA ASP A 145 -23.75 28.58 -32.32
C ASP A 145 -22.73 27.94 -31.38
N ILE A 146 -23.11 27.71 -30.12
CA ILE A 146 -22.33 26.91 -29.16
C ILE A 146 -22.88 25.48 -29.04
N ASP A 147 -24.19 25.28 -29.28
CA ASP A 147 -24.84 23.96 -29.18
C ASP A 147 -24.33 22.94 -30.21
N LYS A 148 -23.76 23.40 -31.33
CA LYS A 148 -23.32 22.49 -32.41
C LYS A 148 -21.95 21.86 -32.18
N LYS A 149 -21.19 22.34 -31.19
CA LYS A 149 -19.79 21.93 -30.99
C LYS A 149 -19.58 20.90 -29.88
N LEU A 150 -20.61 20.61 -29.08
CA LEU A 150 -20.53 19.57 -28.04
C LEU A 150 -20.90 18.16 -28.53
N GLU A 151 -21.61 18.02 -29.66
CA GLU A 151 -21.97 16.71 -30.22
C GLU A 151 -20.88 16.08 -31.12
N GLU A 152 -19.81 16.82 -31.45
CA GLU A 152 -18.77 16.34 -32.39
C GLU A 152 -17.61 15.57 -31.71
N GLU A 153 -17.42 15.67 -30.39
CA GLU A 153 -16.34 14.94 -29.69
C GLU A 153 -16.73 13.51 -29.27
N GLU A 154 -18.02 13.17 -29.24
CA GLU A 154 -18.48 11.84 -28.77
C GLU A 154 -18.54 10.76 -29.87
N LYS A 155 -18.16 11.08 -31.13
CA LYS A 155 -18.40 10.22 -32.30
C LYS A 155 -17.16 9.72 -33.05
N ILE A 156 -15.99 9.67 -32.42
CA ILE A 156 -14.76 9.25 -33.13
C ILE A 156 -14.59 7.72 -33.19
N TYR A 157 -15.26 6.96 -32.32
CA TYR A 157 -15.17 5.50 -32.31
C TYR A 157 -16.57 4.90 -32.41
N GLY A 158 -16.79 4.08 -33.42
CA GLY A 158 -18.09 3.41 -33.67
C GLY A 158 -18.48 2.42 -32.58
N GLU A 159 -19.51 1.63 -32.85
CA GLU A 159 -19.93 0.54 -31.96
C GLU A 159 -18.79 -0.47 -31.70
N PRO A 160 -18.70 -1.06 -30.50
CA PRO A 160 -17.67 -2.04 -30.19
C PRO A 160 -17.75 -3.25 -31.14
N ILE A 161 -16.60 -3.67 -31.65
CA ILE A 161 -16.49 -4.78 -32.61
C ILE A 161 -16.67 -6.14 -31.91
N GLY A 162 -16.31 -6.20 -30.63
CA GLY A 162 -16.50 -7.37 -29.78
C GLY A 162 -15.92 -7.17 -28.39
N GLU A 163 -15.77 -8.26 -27.65
CA GLU A 163 -15.19 -8.27 -26.31
C GLU A 163 -13.92 -9.10 -26.26
N VAL A 164 -12.93 -8.64 -25.49
CA VAL A 164 -11.71 -9.38 -25.17
C VAL A 164 -11.60 -9.57 -23.66
N THR A 165 -11.06 -10.72 -23.26
CA THR A 165 -10.76 -11.03 -21.85
C THR A 165 -9.34 -11.57 -21.73
N ILE A 166 -8.70 -11.40 -20.58
CA ILE A 166 -7.32 -11.83 -20.37
C ILE A 166 -7.24 -13.36 -20.36
N LYS A 167 -6.24 -13.91 -21.09
CA LYS A 167 -6.11 -15.35 -21.35
C LYS A 167 -5.74 -16.18 -20.12
N SER A 168 -4.90 -15.66 -19.22
CA SER A 168 -4.27 -16.44 -18.16
C SER A 168 -4.58 -15.88 -16.77
N SER A 169 -5.02 -16.75 -15.86
CA SER A 169 -5.19 -16.45 -14.44
C SER A 169 -3.87 -16.22 -13.70
N THR A 170 -2.73 -16.52 -14.32
CA THR A 170 -1.40 -16.21 -13.74
C THR A 170 -1.09 -14.73 -13.77
N ASN A 171 -1.64 -13.99 -14.74
CA ASN A 171 -1.47 -12.55 -14.86
C ASN A 171 -2.78 -11.90 -14.40
N THR A 172 -2.87 -11.56 -13.12
CA THR A 172 -4.06 -10.93 -12.54
C THR A 172 -4.37 -9.58 -13.18
N THR A 173 -3.34 -8.91 -13.71
CA THR A 173 -3.46 -7.64 -14.42
C THR A 173 -2.57 -7.63 -15.67
N VAL A 174 -3.02 -6.94 -16.72
CA VAL A 174 -2.29 -6.70 -17.96
C VAL A 174 -2.23 -5.20 -18.22
N VAL A 175 -1.04 -4.71 -18.56
CA VAL A 175 -0.80 -3.30 -18.85
C VAL A 175 -1.46 -2.88 -20.15
N VAL A 176 -2.10 -1.72 -20.14
CA VAL A 176 -2.73 -1.06 -21.29
C VAL A 176 -1.88 0.16 -21.66
N TYR A 177 -1.64 0.36 -22.95
CA TYR A 177 -0.72 1.35 -23.51
C TYR A 177 -1.45 2.45 -24.28
N GLU A 178 -0.88 3.66 -24.37
CA GLU A 178 -1.46 4.77 -25.13
C GLU A 178 -1.53 4.51 -26.64
N GLU A 179 -0.50 3.87 -27.18
CA GLU A 179 -0.35 3.54 -28.60
C GLU A 179 -0.11 2.02 -28.80
N ALA A 180 -0.36 1.54 -30.01
CA ALA A 180 -0.09 0.16 -30.44
C ALA A 180 1.42 -0.08 -30.68
N SER A 181 2.25 0.18 -29.66
CA SER A 181 3.71 0.08 -29.72
C SER A 181 4.29 -0.46 -28.41
N ASP A 182 5.35 -1.27 -28.51
CA ASP A 182 6.12 -1.77 -27.36
C ASP A 182 6.86 -0.66 -26.60
N THR A 183 7.03 0.51 -27.22
CA THR A 183 7.68 1.68 -26.62
C THR A 183 6.70 2.70 -26.06
N SER A 184 5.40 2.44 -26.14
CA SER A 184 4.36 3.35 -25.67
C SER A 184 4.36 3.45 -24.14
N GLU A 185 3.90 4.59 -23.62
CA GLU A 185 3.65 4.74 -22.19
C GLU A 185 2.42 3.93 -21.75
N PRO A 186 2.44 3.37 -20.53
CA PRO A 186 1.30 2.68 -19.95
C PRO A 186 0.24 3.68 -19.44
N VAL A 187 -0.99 3.52 -19.90
CA VAL A 187 -2.14 4.38 -19.53
C VAL A 187 -3.06 3.77 -18.49
N GLY A 188 -2.91 2.47 -18.21
CA GLY A 188 -3.71 1.77 -17.21
C GLY A 188 -3.47 0.27 -17.16
N ALA A 189 -4.39 -0.44 -16.51
CA ALA A 189 -4.35 -1.90 -16.40
C ALA A 189 -5.74 -2.53 -16.53
N ALA A 190 -5.79 -3.65 -17.25
CA ALA A 190 -6.94 -4.54 -17.38
C ALA A 190 -6.81 -5.72 -16.41
N ASN A 191 -7.89 -6.12 -15.75
CA ASN A 191 -7.94 -7.17 -14.74
C ASN A 191 -8.41 -8.50 -15.33
N TYR A 192 -7.82 -9.59 -14.86
CA TYR A 192 -8.25 -10.93 -15.23
C TYR A 192 -9.68 -11.22 -14.74
N GLY A 193 -10.50 -11.82 -15.61
CA GLY A 193 -11.89 -12.17 -15.32
C GLY A 193 -12.90 -11.09 -15.71
N GLU A 194 -12.44 -9.92 -16.14
CA GLU A 194 -13.28 -8.88 -16.74
C GLU A 194 -13.28 -9.01 -18.28
N ASN A 195 -14.37 -8.56 -18.89
CA ASN A 195 -14.51 -8.45 -20.34
C ASN A 195 -14.41 -6.98 -20.71
N TYR A 196 -13.59 -6.69 -21.72
CA TYR A 196 -13.36 -5.33 -22.21
C TYR A 196 -13.86 -5.22 -23.65
N PRO A 197 -14.73 -4.25 -23.97
CA PRO A 197 -15.11 -3.99 -25.35
C PRO A 197 -13.88 -3.49 -26.13
N PHE A 198 -13.71 -3.98 -27.35
CA PHE A 198 -12.68 -3.48 -28.27
C PHE A 198 -13.29 -2.82 -29.51
N PHE A 199 -12.64 -1.77 -29.99
CA PHE A 199 -13.13 -0.88 -31.06
C PHE A 199 -12.28 -0.93 -32.32
N GLU A 200 -11.02 -1.35 -32.20
CA GLU A 200 -10.09 -1.49 -33.32
C GLU A 200 -9.13 -2.64 -33.01
N SER A 201 -8.73 -3.40 -34.03
CA SER A 201 -7.62 -4.35 -33.94
C SER A 201 -6.55 -3.97 -34.95
N ARG A 202 -5.31 -3.88 -34.50
CA ARG A 202 -4.14 -3.52 -35.32
C ARG A 202 -3.02 -4.51 -35.08
N GLY A 203 -2.93 -5.51 -35.97
CA GLY A 203 -1.91 -6.54 -35.89
C GLY A 203 -2.01 -7.34 -34.60
N THR A 204 -1.06 -7.13 -33.67
CA THR A 204 -1.01 -7.79 -32.36
C THR A 204 -1.63 -6.95 -31.25
N TRP A 205 -2.47 -5.97 -31.56
CA TRP A 205 -3.03 -5.03 -30.58
C TRP A 205 -4.54 -4.86 -30.73
N TYR A 206 -5.23 -4.70 -29.60
CA TYR A 206 -6.65 -4.35 -29.52
C TYR A 206 -6.81 -3.02 -28.78
N LEU A 207 -7.60 -2.11 -29.32
CA LEU A 207 -7.99 -0.87 -28.64
C LEU A 207 -9.20 -1.16 -27.76
N ILE A 208 -9.01 -1.09 -26.45
CA ILE A 208 -10.02 -1.39 -25.43
C ILE A 208 -10.40 -0.15 -24.62
N ASP A 209 -11.55 -0.23 -23.96
CA ASP A 209 -12.12 0.78 -23.05
C ASP A 209 -12.55 0.10 -21.73
N GLY A 210 -12.82 0.88 -20.69
CA GLY A 210 -13.31 0.40 -19.39
C GLY A 210 -12.26 -0.24 -18.50
N PHE A 211 -10.97 0.00 -18.74
CA PHE A 211 -9.87 -0.47 -17.88
C PHE A 211 -9.58 0.52 -16.74
N ASN A 212 -8.78 0.12 -15.76
CA ASN A 212 -8.43 1.01 -14.64
C ASN A 212 -7.41 2.06 -15.09
N TYR A 213 -7.85 3.32 -15.20
CA TYR A 213 -7.07 4.43 -15.74
C TYR A 213 -6.03 4.99 -14.76
N SER A 214 -4.90 5.41 -15.31
CA SER A 214 -4.02 6.40 -14.66
C SER A 214 -4.64 7.80 -14.79
N PRO A 215 -4.58 8.67 -13.77
CA PRO A 215 -5.13 10.03 -13.86
C PRO A 215 -4.49 10.79 -15.04
N GLY A 216 -5.32 11.18 -16.01
CA GLY A 216 -4.91 11.89 -17.24
C GLY A 216 -5.05 11.07 -18.54
N ALA A 217 -5.45 9.80 -18.49
CA ALA A 217 -5.65 8.98 -19.67
C ALA A 217 -7.00 9.22 -20.39
N SER A 218 -7.00 9.06 -21.71
CA SER A 218 -8.09 9.38 -22.65
C SER A 218 -9.27 8.40 -22.67
N GLY A 219 -9.48 7.60 -21.62
CA GLY A 219 -10.59 6.63 -21.58
C GLY A 219 -10.36 5.38 -22.44
N LYS A 220 -9.42 5.35 -23.39
CA LYS A 220 -9.13 4.16 -24.21
C LYS A 220 -7.64 3.86 -24.28
N GLY A 221 -7.28 2.62 -24.60
CA GLY A 221 -5.90 2.18 -24.65
C GLY A 221 -5.70 0.82 -25.29
N TRP A 222 -4.47 0.55 -25.71
CA TRP A 222 -4.08 -0.62 -26.48
C TRP A 222 -3.57 -1.75 -25.59
N ILE A 223 -4.10 -2.95 -25.81
CA ILE A 223 -3.68 -4.18 -25.15
C ILE A 223 -3.16 -5.18 -26.18
N LYS A 224 -2.16 -5.98 -25.80
CA LYS A 224 -1.59 -6.96 -26.72
C LYS A 224 -2.49 -8.19 -26.89
N ALA A 225 -2.66 -8.61 -28.14
CA ALA A 225 -3.48 -9.74 -28.57
C ALA A 225 -2.97 -11.10 -28.05
N ASP A 226 -1.68 -11.25 -27.78
CA ASP A 226 -1.11 -12.46 -27.18
C ASP A 226 -1.58 -12.66 -25.74
N LEU A 227 -1.90 -11.57 -25.02
CA LEU A 227 -2.35 -11.57 -23.62
C LEU A 227 -3.86 -11.69 -23.45
N VAL A 228 -4.65 -11.46 -24.50
CA VAL A 228 -6.12 -11.50 -24.47
C VAL A 228 -6.72 -12.51 -25.44
N LYS A 229 -7.90 -13.03 -25.14
CA LYS A 229 -8.71 -13.88 -26.02
C LYS A 229 -10.03 -13.18 -26.30
N GLU A 230 -10.50 -13.27 -27.53
CA GLU A 230 -11.83 -12.80 -27.89
C GLU A 230 -12.89 -13.67 -27.23
N VAL A 231 -13.93 -13.02 -26.70
CA VAL A 231 -15.11 -13.67 -26.16
C VAL A 231 -16.08 -13.87 -27.33
N SER A 232 -16.23 -15.11 -27.77
CA SER A 232 -17.22 -15.44 -28.80
C SER A 232 -18.62 -15.27 -28.21
N ASN A 233 -19.36 -14.26 -28.67
CA ASN A 233 -20.79 -14.18 -28.42
C ASN A 233 -21.46 -15.37 -29.14
N GLN A 234 -21.99 -16.32 -28.37
CA GLN A 234 -22.94 -17.33 -28.83
C GLN A 234 -24.37 -16.84 -28.63
#